data_AF-A0A5K7U4C3-F1
#
_entry.id   AF-A0A5K7U4C3-F1
#
_cell.length_a   1.000
_cell.length_b   1.000
_cell.length_c   1.000
_cell.angle_alpha   90.00
_cell.angle_beta   90.00
_cell.angle_gamma   90.00
#
_symmetry.space_group_name_H-M   'P 1'
#
loop_
_entity.id
_entity.type
_entity.pdbx_description
1 polymer ?
#
loop_
_entity_poly.entity_id
_entity_poly.type
_entity_poly.pdbx_seq_one_letter_code
_entity_poly.pdbx_strand_id
1 'polypeptide(L)'
;NEFSLIEQKAPGIMDRKSVHEPLQTGIKAIDALVPIGRGQRELIIGDKQTGKTTVAIDAIINQKGQNVICIYVAIGQKESTVAQVVRKLEEYGAMEYSVVINASASDSAAMQYLAPYAGVAMGEYFRDHARHALIVYDDLSKHAVAYREISLILRRPPGREAFPGDVFYIHSRLLERAAKLCDEKDAGSLTALPIVETQAGDVSAYIPT
;
A
#
# COMPACT_ATOMS: atom_id res chain seq x y z
N ASN A 1 -14.16 20.99 2.80
CA ASN A 1 -13.96 20.26 1.53
C ASN A 1 -12.59 20.58 0.99
N GLU A 2 -11.58 19.84 1.43
CA GLU A 2 -10.23 19.92 0.89
C GLU A 2 -10.04 18.77 -0.11
N PHE A 3 -9.33 19.05 -1.20
CA PHE A 3 -8.99 18.07 -2.22
C PHE A 3 -7.47 18.01 -2.33
N SER A 4 -6.95 16.80 -2.57
CA SER A 4 -5.52 16.56 -2.78
C SER A 4 -5.28 15.98 -4.18
N LEU A 5 -4.13 16.31 -4.77
CA LEU A 5 -3.72 15.72 -6.04
C LEU A 5 -3.30 14.27 -5.81
N ILE A 6 -3.71 13.37 -6.70
CA ILE A 6 -3.31 11.95 -6.63
C ILE A 6 -1.85 11.75 -7.04
N GLU A 7 -1.30 12.64 -7.87
CA GLU A 7 0.12 12.66 -8.23
C GLU A 7 0.80 13.86 -7.55
N GLN A 8 1.65 13.56 -6.57
CA GLN A 8 2.45 14.54 -5.86
C GLN A 8 3.87 14.04 -5.73
N LYS A 9 4.82 14.97 -5.57
CA LYS A 9 6.22 14.62 -5.30
C LYS A 9 6.32 14.05 -3.89
N ALA A 10 7.11 12.99 -3.75
CA ALA A 10 7.45 12.45 -2.44
C ALA A 10 8.21 13.49 -1.59
N PRO A 11 8.15 13.41 -0.24
CA PRO A 11 8.94 14.24 0.65
C PRO A 11 10.43 14.14 0.32
N GLY A 12 11.11 15.29 0.26
CA GLY A 12 12.55 15.36 0.02
C GLY A 12 13.37 14.84 1.21
N ILE A 13 14.69 14.77 1.05
CA ILE A 13 15.58 14.25 2.12
C ILE A 13 15.46 15.08 3.40
N MET A 14 15.46 16.41 3.28
CA MET A 14 15.35 17.33 4.43
C MET A 14 13.97 17.29 5.11
N ASP A 15 12.95 16.81 4.41
CA ASP A 15 11.58 16.72 4.93
C ASP A 15 11.36 15.46 5.76
N ARG A 16 12.32 14.54 5.77
CA ARG A 16 12.22 13.24 6.42
C ARG A 16 12.98 13.20 7.74
N LYS A 17 12.56 12.29 8.60
CA LYS A 17 13.27 11.90 9.83
C LYS A 17 13.44 10.40 9.86
N SER A 18 14.49 9.94 10.55
CA SER A 18 14.72 8.51 10.78
C SER A 18 13.49 7.86 11.42
N VAL A 19 13.13 6.68 10.94
CA VAL A 19 12.07 5.85 11.53
C VAL A 19 12.56 5.37 12.90
N HIS A 20 11.83 5.72 13.96
CA HIS A 20 12.22 5.45 15.35
C HIS A 20 11.05 5.03 16.25
N GLU A 21 9.81 5.11 15.76
CA GLU A 21 8.61 4.68 16.48
C GLU A 21 8.10 3.38 15.87
N PRO A 22 7.72 2.37 16.67
CA PRO A 22 7.22 1.11 16.15
C PRO A 22 5.79 1.24 15.60
N LEU A 23 5.49 0.45 14.57
CA LEU A 23 4.14 0.09 14.15
C LEU A 23 3.94 -1.39 14.47
N GLN A 24 3.25 -1.66 15.58
CA GLN A 24 3.07 -3.03 16.08
C GLN A 24 2.05 -3.76 15.21
N THR A 25 2.43 -4.90 14.66
CA THR A 25 1.53 -5.74 13.84
C THR A 25 0.67 -6.69 14.69
N GLY A 26 1.09 -6.98 15.92
CA GLY A 26 0.47 -7.99 16.78
C GLY A 26 0.92 -9.41 16.46
N ILE A 27 1.79 -9.57 15.45
CA ILE A 27 2.32 -10.85 15.01
C ILE A 27 3.73 -10.98 15.58
N LYS A 28 3.88 -11.83 16.62
CA LYS A 28 5.14 -12.04 17.34
C LYS A 28 6.35 -12.27 16.43
N ALA A 29 6.18 -13.02 15.35
CA ALA A 29 7.27 -13.31 14.41
C ALA A 29 7.76 -12.03 13.69
N ILE A 30 6.84 -11.13 13.32
CA ILE A 30 7.18 -9.87 12.66
C ILE A 30 7.72 -8.90 13.71
N ASP A 31 6.98 -8.65 14.78
CA ASP A 31 7.34 -7.62 15.77
C ASP A 31 8.67 -7.92 16.49
N ALA A 32 9.09 -9.19 16.56
CA ALA A 32 10.37 -9.58 17.17
C ALA A 32 11.54 -9.72 16.17
N LEU A 33 11.30 -10.23 14.95
CA LEU A 33 12.38 -10.57 14.01
C LEU A 33 12.54 -9.56 12.88
N VAL A 34 11.44 -8.96 12.42
CA VAL A 34 11.40 -8.00 11.32
C VAL A 34 10.48 -6.84 11.72
N PRO A 35 10.86 -6.05 12.75
CA PRO A 35 10.00 -5.01 13.28
C PRO A 35 9.73 -3.92 12.23
N ILE A 36 8.49 -3.46 12.18
CA ILE A 36 8.05 -2.40 11.27
C ILE A 36 7.95 -1.10 12.05
N GLY A 37 8.56 -0.03 11.53
CA GLY A 37 8.46 1.30 12.12
C GLY A 37 7.52 2.24 11.37
N ARG A 38 7.04 3.27 12.05
CA ARG A 38 6.16 4.30 11.49
C ARG A 38 6.90 5.11 10.42
N GLY A 39 6.43 5.00 9.17
CA GLY A 39 7.09 5.58 7.99
C GLY A 39 7.96 4.61 7.19
N GLN A 40 8.05 3.35 7.61
CA GLN A 40 8.73 2.28 6.87
C GLN A 40 7.87 1.76 5.70
N ARG A 41 8.52 1.07 4.77
CA ARG A 41 7.87 0.36 3.66
C ARG A 41 8.31 -1.09 3.75
N GLU A 42 7.41 -1.95 4.16
CA GLU A 42 7.72 -3.37 4.41
C GLU A 42 6.94 -4.26 3.44
N LEU A 43 7.66 -4.97 2.59
CA LEU A 43 7.08 -5.81 1.54
C LEU A 43 6.53 -7.11 2.11
N ILE A 44 5.27 -7.39 1.84
CA ILE A 44 4.64 -8.70 2.09
C ILE A 44 4.61 -9.47 0.77
N ILE A 45 5.57 -10.37 0.59
CA ILE A 45 5.73 -11.16 -0.62
C ILE A 45 5.46 -12.64 -0.37
N GLY A 46 4.83 -13.30 -1.34
CA GLY A 46 4.64 -14.74 -1.30
C GLY A 46 3.61 -15.26 -2.30
N ASP A 47 3.49 -16.58 -2.36
CA ASP A 47 2.56 -17.23 -3.28
C ASP A 47 1.11 -16.99 -2.91
N LYS A 48 0.21 -17.33 -3.84
CA LYS A 48 -1.22 -17.32 -3.60
C LYS A 48 -1.58 -18.18 -2.37
N GLN A 49 -2.53 -17.71 -1.57
CA GLN A 49 -3.04 -18.41 -0.37
C GLN A 49 -2.01 -18.66 0.76
N THR A 50 -0.93 -17.86 0.83
CA THR A 50 0.08 -17.94 1.91
C THR A 50 -0.20 -17.03 3.12
N GLY A 51 -1.36 -16.37 3.17
CA GLY A 51 -1.75 -15.51 4.31
C GLY A 51 -1.33 -14.04 4.22
N LYS A 52 -0.85 -13.56 3.06
CA LYS A 52 -0.43 -12.15 2.85
C LYS A 52 -1.47 -11.13 3.30
N THR A 53 -2.71 -11.27 2.82
CA THR A 53 -3.84 -10.41 3.19
C THR A 53 -4.18 -10.54 4.68
N THR A 54 -4.05 -11.74 5.26
CA THR A 54 -4.29 -11.97 6.69
C THR A 54 -3.31 -11.19 7.54
N VAL A 55 -2.01 -11.23 7.23
CA VAL A 55 -0.96 -10.45 7.91
C VAL A 55 -1.29 -8.96 7.88
N ALA A 56 -1.67 -8.44 6.71
CA ALA A 56 -1.99 -7.02 6.55
C ALA A 56 -3.26 -6.61 7.33
N ILE A 57 -4.31 -7.43 7.32
CA ILE A 57 -5.54 -7.16 8.08
C ILE A 57 -5.29 -7.24 9.58
N ASP A 58 -4.53 -8.22 10.05
CA ASP A 58 -4.23 -8.36 11.47
C ASP A 58 -3.40 -7.15 11.95
N ALA A 59 -2.48 -6.64 11.13
CA ALA A 59 -1.77 -5.39 11.41
C ALA A 59 -2.72 -4.19 11.53
N ILE A 60 -3.74 -4.06 10.66
CA ILE A 60 -4.77 -3.01 10.77
C ILE A 60 -5.60 -3.16 12.05
N ILE A 61 -6.06 -4.38 12.37
CA ILE A 61 -6.85 -4.66 13.57
C ILE A 61 -6.04 -4.30 14.84
N ASN A 62 -4.74 -4.58 14.83
CA ASN A 62 -3.87 -4.26 15.97
C ASN A 62 -3.66 -2.75 16.19
N GLN A 63 -4.04 -1.88 15.24
CA GLN A 63 -3.94 -0.42 15.40
C GLN A 63 -5.04 0.18 16.28
N LYS A 64 -5.99 -0.63 16.79
CA LYS A 64 -7.03 -0.16 17.70
C LYS A 64 -6.42 0.52 18.93
N GLY A 65 -6.76 1.80 19.14
CA GLY A 65 -6.23 2.60 20.24
C GLY A 65 -4.79 3.10 20.05
N GLN A 66 -4.14 2.86 18.90
CA GLN A 66 -2.77 3.32 18.61
C GLN A 66 -2.70 4.68 17.89
N ASN A 67 -3.86 5.29 17.61
CA ASN A 67 -3.99 6.55 16.87
C ASN A 67 -3.32 6.50 15.48
N VAL A 68 -3.52 5.38 14.76
CA VAL A 68 -3.05 5.17 13.39
C VAL A 68 -4.26 4.98 12.48
N ILE A 69 -4.39 5.84 11.47
CA ILE A 69 -5.43 5.69 10.45
C ILE A 69 -5.00 4.65 9.43
N CYS A 70 -5.87 3.71 9.12
CA CYS A 70 -5.57 2.60 8.23
C CYS A 70 -6.24 2.79 6.86
N ILE A 71 -5.53 2.44 5.80
CA ILE A 71 -6.02 2.54 4.42
C ILE A 71 -5.75 1.20 3.76
N TYR A 72 -6.80 0.52 3.34
CA TYR A 72 -6.70 -0.75 2.62
C TYR A 72 -7.09 -0.54 1.16
N VAL A 73 -6.12 -0.68 0.25
CA VAL A 73 -6.33 -0.53 -1.19
C VAL A 73 -6.41 -1.91 -1.84
N ALA A 74 -7.62 -2.30 -2.24
CA ALA A 74 -7.88 -3.51 -3.00
C ALA A 74 -7.79 -3.22 -4.50
N ILE A 75 -6.84 -3.88 -5.18
CA ILE A 75 -6.52 -3.65 -6.59
C ILE A 75 -6.77 -4.95 -7.35
N GLY A 76 -7.74 -4.94 -8.27
CA GLY A 76 -8.09 -6.12 -9.08
C GLY A 76 -8.55 -7.32 -8.24
N GLN A 77 -9.03 -7.09 -7.01
CA GLN A 77 -9.55 -8.15 -6.15
C GLN A 77 -11.00 -8.47 -6.51
N LYS A 78 -11.45 -9.67 -6.15
CA LYS A 78 -12.87 -10.02 -6.26
C LYS A 78 -13.65 -9.24 -5.20
N GLU A 79 -14.80 -8.71 -5.57
CA GLU A 79 -15.66 -7.95 -4.65
C GLU A 79 -16.06 -8.78 -3.42
N SER A 80 -16.32 -10.07 -3.59
CA SER A 80 -16.62 -10.98 -2.47
C SER A 80 -15.46 -11.12 -1.48
N THR A 81 -14.21 -11.08 -1.96
CA THR A 81 -13.01 -11.07 -1.12
C THR A 81 -12.91 -9.76 -0.35
N VAL A 82 -13.13 -8.62 -1.01
CA VAL A 82 -13.12 -7.30 -0.35
C VAL A 82 -14.23 -7.18 0.68
N ALA A 83 -15.43 -7.69 0.39
CA ALA A 83 -16.54 -7.74 1.34
C ALA A 83 -16.21 -8.56 2.59
N GLN A 84 -15.46 -9.67 2.44
CA GLN A 84 -14.96 -10.43 3.59
C GLN A 84 -13.94 -9.64 4.42
N VAL A 85 -13.06 -8.86 3.77
CA VAL A 85 -12.13 -7.97 4.47
C VAL A 85 -12.88 -6.90 5.25
N VAL A 86 -13.80 -6.18 4.61
CA VAL A 86 -14.62 -5.14 5.25
C VAL A 86 -15.36 -5.72 6.46
N ARG A 87 -16.04 -6.86 6.28
CA ARG A 87 -16.74 -7.53 7.38
C ARG A 87 -15.81 -7.89 8.53
N LYS A 88 -14.61 -8.43 8.25
CA LYS A 88 -13.61 -8.72 9.30
C LYS A 88 -13.16 -7.44 10.01
N LEU A 89 -12.98 -6.33 9.29
CA LEU A 89 -12.65 -5.04 9.90
C LEU A 89 -13.81 -4.51 10.77
N GLU A 90 -15.06 -4.67 10.35
CA GLU A 90 -16.25 -4.30 11.14
C GLU A 90 -16.37 -5.14 12.42
N GLU A 91 -16.21 -6.47 12.32
CA GLU A 91 -16.30 -7.41 13.45
C GLU A 91 -15.33 -7.06 14.59
N TYR A 92 -14.16 -6.50 14.27
CA TYR A 92 -13.15 -6.09 15.25
C TYR A 92 -13.24 -4.59 15.62
N GLY A 93 -14.16 -3.84 15.01
CA GLY A 93 -14.31 -2.39 15.19
C GLY A 93 -13.18 -1.58 14.54
N ALA A 94 -12.46 -2.17 13.58
CA ALA A 94 -11.35 -1.53 12.87
C ALA A 94 -11.82 -0.52 11.80
N MET A 95 -13.06 -0.64 11.32
CA MET A 95 -13.63 0.33 10.37
C MET A 95 -13.78 1.75 10.93
N GLU A 96 -13.76 1.94 12.26
CA GLU A 96 -13.81 3.27 12.89
C GLU A 96 -12.60 4.14 12.55
N TYR A 97 -11.46 3.52 12.21
CA TYR A 97 -10.21 4.19 11.87
C TYR A 97 -9.63 3.71 10.53
N SER A 98 -10.43 3.01 9.71
CA SER A 98 -10.00 2.44 8.44
C SER A 98 -10.80 2.98 7.26
N VAL A 99 -10.12 3.17 6.13
CA VAL A 99 -10.72 3.46 4.83
C VAL A 99 -10.40 2.32 3.88
N VAL A 100 -11.41 1.86 3.14
CA VAL A 100 -11.24 0.83 2.10
C VAL A 100 -11.44 1.46 0.73
N ILE A 101 -10.42 1.34 -0.12
CA ILE A 101 -10.48 1.74 -1.52
C ILE A 101 -10.55 0.46 -2.35
N ASN A 102 -11.62 0.33 -3.12
CA ASN A 102 -11.85 -0.84 -3.96
C ASN A 102 -11.82 -0.45 -5.44
N ALA A 103 -10.85 -0.98 -6.17
CA ALA A 103 -10.90 -1.08 -7.62
C ALA A 103 -10.91 -2.57 -7.97
N SER A 104 -12.10 -3.11 -8.20
CA SER A 104 -12.31 -4.56 -8.31
C SER A 104 -11.82 -5.11 -9.64
N ALA A 105 -11.78 -6.44 -9.75
CA ALA A 105 -11.41 -7.12 -11.00
C ALA A 105 -12.35 -6.80 -12.18
N SER A 106 -13.57 -6.34 -11.93
CA SER A 106 -14.52 -5.93 -12.98
C SER A 106 -14.38 -4.45 -13.39
N ASP A 107 -13.64 -3.65 -12.62
CA ASP A 107 -13.36 -2.26 -12.98
C ASP A 107 -12.32 -2.18 -14.10
N SER A 108 -12.33 -1.05 -14.82
CA SER A 108 -11.34 -0.79 -15.86
C SER A 108 -9.89 -0.80 -15.33
N ALA A 109 -8.93 -1.17 -16.19
CA ALA A 109 -7.51 -1.11 -15.87
C ALA A 109 -7.08 0.30 -15.38
N ALA A 110 -7.71 1.37 -15.90
CA ALA A 110 -7.46 2.73 -15.44
C ALA A 110 -7.82 2.95 -13.96
N MET A 111 -8.95 2.40 -13.50
CA MET A 111 -9.34 2.49 -12.09
C MET A 111 -8.40 1.70 -11.19
N GLN A 112 -8.03 0.48 -11.60
CA GLN A 112 -7.05 -0.35 -10.88
C GLN A 112 -5.68 0.33 -10.80
N TYR A 113 -5.25 1.02 -11.86
CA TYR A 113 -4.03 1.80 -11.91
C TYR A 113 -4.08 3.03 -10.98
N LEU A 114 -5.21 3.72 -10.88
CA LEU A 114 -5.32 4.94 -10.06
C LEU A 114 -5.55 4.66 -8.57
N ALA A 115 -6.09 3.51 -8.20
CA ALA A 115 -6.46 3.19 -6.82
C ALA A 115 -5.32 3.34 -5.80
N PRO A 116 -4.08 2.86 -6.05
CA PRO A 116 -2.96 3.08 -5.13
C PRO A 116 -2.63 4.55 -4.93
N TYR A 117 -2.70 5.35 -6.00
CA TYR A 117 -2.42 6.80 -5.96
C TYR A 117 -3.48 7.57 -5.16
N ALA A 118 -4.75 7.17 -5.28
CA ALA A 118 -5.82 7.71 -4.45
C ALA A 118 -5.60 7.35 -2.96
N GLY A 119 -5.22 6.10 -2.67
CA GLY A 119 -4.94 5.66 -1.30
C GLY A 119 -3.79 6.39 -0.65
N VAL A 120 -2.67 6.53 -1.34
CA VAL A 120 -1.53 7.28 -0.79
C VAL A 120 -1.87 8.75 -0.60
N ALA A 121 -2.63 9.39 -1.50
CA ALA A 121 -3.04 10.79 -1.32
C ALA A 121 -3.93 10.97 -0.07
N MET A 122 -4.82 10.01 0.21
CA MET A 122 -5.56 9.99 1.46
C MET A 122 -4.65 9.80 2.67
N GLY A 123 -3.65 8.90 2.59
CA GLY A 123 -2.68 8.67 3.67
C GLY A 123 -1.78 9.88 3.95
N GLU A 124 -1.38 10.59 2.90
CA GLU A 124 -0.59 11.81 2.97
C GLU A 124 -1.34 12.92 3.70
N TYR A 125 -2.66 13.03 3.51
CA TYR A 125 -3.46 13.97 4.30
C TYR A 125 -3.28 13.75 5.80
N PHE A 126 -3.29 12.49 6.28
CA PHE A 126 -3.07 12.22 7.70
C PHE A 126 -1.61 12.48 8.11
N ARG A 127 -0.63 12.05 7.30
CA ARG A 127 0.80 12.30 7.52
C ARG A 127 1.11 13.79 7.66
N ASP A 128 0.53 14.62 6.80
CA ASP A 128 0.83 16.05 6.71
C ASP A 128 0.07 16.88 7.76
N HIS A 129 -0.81 16.25 8.54
CA HIS A 129 -1.56 16.87 9.64
C HIS A 129 -1.21 16.24 10.99
N ALA A 130 0.08 16.03 11.24
CA ALA A 130 0.62 15.52 12.51
C ALA A 130 0.07 14.15 12.95
N ARG A 131 -0.45 13.33 12.03
CA ARG A 131 -0.99 11.99 12.33
C ARG A 131 -0.17 10.90 11.67
N HIS A 132 -0.43 9.69 12.14
CA HIS A 132 0.20 8.48 11.62
C HIS A 132 -0.84 7.68 10.83
N ALA A 133 -0.40 7.14 9.70
CA ALA A 133 -1.20 6.29 8.86
C ALA A 133 -0.46 5.01 8.45
N LEU A 134 -1.24 3.97 8.21
CA LEU A 134 -0.85 2.69 7.66
C LEU A 134 -1.60 2.50 6.34
N ILE A 135 -0.89 2.21 5.26
CA ILE A 135 -1.48 1.89 3.96
C ILE A 135 -1.08 0.48 3.50
N VAL A 136 -2.06 -0.30 3.08
CA VAL A 136 -1.89 -1.64 2.50
C VAL A 136 -2.27 -1.59 1.04
N TYR A 137 -1.44 -2.18 0.17
CA TYR A 137 -1.75 -2.34 -1.26
C TYR A 137 -1.91 -3.82 -1.58
N ASP A 138 -3.15 -4.29 -1.83
CA ASP A 138 -3.49 -5.69 -2.13
C ASP A 138 -4.06 -5.84 -3.56
N ASP A 139 -3.24 -6.02 -4.60
CA ASP A 139 -1.79 -6.14 -4.56
C ASP A 139 -1.11 -5.36 -5.70
N LEU A 140 0.19 -5.09 -5.55
CA LEU A 140 0.97 -4.34 -6.54
C LEU A 140 1.31 -5.18 -7.79
N SER A 141 1.20 -6.51 -7.72
CA SER A 141 1.33 -7.36 -8.91
C SER A 141 0.19 -7.07 -9.90
N LYS A 142 -1.05 -7.01 -9.42
CA LYS A 142 -2.24 -6.65 -10.23
C LYS A 142 -2.19 -5.20 -10.69
N HIS A 143 -1.68 -4.29 -9.86
CA HIS A 143 -1.43 -2.90 -10.27
C HIS A 143 -0.49 -2.80 -11.49
N ALA A 144 0.64 -3.53 -11.46
CA ALA A 144 1.56 -3.57 -12.59
C ALA A 144 0.90 -4.16 -13.85
N VAL A 145 0.08 -5.20 -13.70
CA VAL A 145 -0.66 -5.81 -14.81
C VAL A 145 -1.64 -4.81 -15.44
N ALA A 146 -2.37 -4.05 -14.63
CA ALA A 146 -3.26 -2.98 -15.13
C ALA A 146 -2.47 -1.91 -15.91
N TYR A 147 -1.31 -1.50 -15.40
CA TYR A 147 -0.46 -0.54 -16.10
C TYR A 147 0.10 -1.09 -17.42
N ARG A 148 0.44 -2.38 -17.45
CA ARG A 148 0.85 -3.09 -18.67
C ARG A 148 -0.26 -3.06 -19.71
N GLU A 149 -1.49 -3.39 -19.32
CA GLU A 149 -2.65 -3.38 -20.23
C GLU A 149 -2.85 -1.99 -20.86
N ILE A 150 -2.89 -0.93 -20.03
CA ILE A 150 -3.00 0.45 -20.50
C ILE A 150 -1.88 0.78 -21.49
N SER A 151 -0.64 0.43 -21.14
CA SER A 151 0.53 0.74 -21.95
C SER A 151 0.51 0.04 -23.31
N LEU A 152 0.08 -1.22 -23.36
CA LEU A 152 -0.02 -1.99 -24.59
C LEU A 152 -1.14 -1.46 -25.51
N ILE A 153 -2.30 -1.08 -24.95
CA ILE A 153 -3.38 -0.44 -25.71
C ILE A 153 -2.89 0.87 -26.34
N LEU A 154 -2.10 1.65 -25.60
CA LEU A 154 -1.47 2.88 -26.07
C LEU A 154 -0.26 2.64 -27.00
N ARG A 155 0.02 1.38 -27.36
CA ARG A 155 1.14 0.98 -28.24
C ARG A 155 2.51 1.46 -27.73
N ARG A 156 2.69 1.57 -26.42
CA ARG A 156 4.00 1.83 -25.83
C ARG A 156 4.89 0.58 -26.02
N PRO A 157 6.18 0.76 -26.36
CA PRO A 157 7.11 -0.37 -26.50
C PRO A 157 7.21 -1.18 -25.19
N PRO A 158 6.97 -2.51 -25.24
CA PRO A 158 7.14 -3.38 -24.08
C PRO A 158 8.59 -3.83 -23.88
N GLY A 159 8.94 -4.17 -22.65
CA GLY A 159 10.20 -4.77 -22.23
C GLY A 159 10.02 -6.18 -21.68
N ARG A 160 10.73 -6.50 -20.58
CA ARG A 160 10.67 -7.81 -19.91
C ARG A 160 9.24 -8.13 -19.47
N GLU A 161 8.80 -9.37 -19.72
CA GLU A 161 7.44 -9.85 -19.38
C GLU A 161 6.31 -8.96 -19.93
N ALA A 162 6.59 -8.27 -21.04
CA ALA A 162 5.73 -7.31 -21.72
C ALA A 162 5.36 -6.05 -20.91
N PHE A 163 6.01 -5.79 -19.77
CA PHE A 163 5.81 -4.55 -19.02
C PHE A 163 6.46 -3.35 -19.72
N PRO A 164 5.91 -2.13 -19.60
CA PRO A 164 6.55 -0.92 -20.12
C PRO A 164 7.86 -0.63 -19.37
N GLY A 165 8.77 0.10 -20.01
CA GLY A 165 10.11 0.39 -19.45
C GLY A 165 10.09 1.21 -18.15
N ASP A 166 9.00 1.91 -17.85
CA ASP A 166 8.80 2.72 -16.65
C ASP A 166 7.97 2.03 -15.55
N VAL A 167 7.78 0.70 -15.62
CA VAL A 167 7.04 -0.04 -14.58
C VAL A 167 7.69 0.05 -13.19
N PHE A 168 9.02 0.17 -13.12
CA PHE A 168 9.70 0.43 -11.86
C PHE A 168 9.29 1.79 -11.29
N TYR A 169 9.28 2.82 -12.14
CA TYR A 169 8.99 4.20 -11.75
C TYR A 169 7.60 4.36 -11.13
N ILE A 170 6.58 3.62 -11.60
CA ILE A 170 5.23 3.71 -11.03
C ILE A 170 5.18 3.22 -9.58
N HIS A 171 5.94 2.18 -9.21
CA HIS A 171 5.99 1.69 -7.84
C HIS A 171 6.95 2.51 -6.98
N SER A 172 8.09 2.96 -7.53
CA SER A 172 9.02 3.82 -6.79
C SER A 172 8.36 5.15 -6.41
N ARG A 173 7.71 5.84 -7.35
CA ARG A 173 7.06 7.13 -7.06
C ARG A 173 5.85 6.99 -6.14
N LEU A 174 5.19 5.83 -6.14
CA LEU A 174 4.11 5.49 -5.23
C LEU A 174 4.64 5.27 -3.80
N LEU A 175 5.62 4.37 -3.65
CA LEU A 175 6.11 3.96 -2.34
C LEU A 175 7.02 5.00 -1.70
N GLU A 176 7.74 5.81 -2.47
CA GLU A 176 8.57 6.90 -1.92
C GLU A 176 7.77 8.00 -1.20
N ARG A 177 6.45 8.07 -1.43
CA ARG A 177 5.54 8.95 -0.70
C ARG A 177 5.24 8.47 0.72
N ALA A 178 5.41 7.18 1.01
CA ALA A 178 5.34 6.68 2.38
C ALA A 178 6.65 7.00 3.12
N ALA A 179 6.56 7.87 4.13
CA ALA A 179 7.70 8.37 4.88
C ALA A 179 7.29 8.88 6.28
N LYS A 180 8.29 9.02 7.16
CA LYS A 180 8.21 9.75 8.43
C LYS A 180 8.71 11.18 8.21
N LEU A 181 7.87 12.17 8.51
CA LEU A 181 8.24 13.58 8.40
C LEU A 181 9.12 14.03 9.58
N CYS A 182 9.91 15.07 9.33
CA CYS A 182 10.69 15.77 10.34
C CYS A 182 9.81 16.57 11.30
N ASP A 183 10.39 17.00 12.42
CA ASP A 183 9.66 17.70 13.48
C ASP A 183 9.18 19.08 13.02
N GLU A 184 9.89 19.70 12.07
CA GLU A 184 9.48 20.96 11.41
C GLU A 184 8.25 20.79 10.50
N LYS A 185 7.94 19.56 10.11
CA LYS A 185 6.75 19.18 9.32
C LYS A 185 5.79 18.31 10.14
N ASP A 186 5.65 18.66 11.42
CA ASP A 186 4.68 18.09 12.35
C ASP A 186 4.83 16.59 12.63
N ALA A 187 5.95 15.98 12.24
CA ALA A 187 6.33 14.62 12.60
C ALA A 187 5.29 13.51 12.27
N GLY A 188 4.35 13.72 11.35
CA GLY A 188 3.46 12.64 10.94
C GLY A 188 4.15 11.56 10.12
N SER A 189 3.49 10.42 9.90
CA SER A 189 4.07 9.28 9.17
C SER A 189 3.06 8.56 8.30
N LEU A 190 3.51 8.05 7.16
CA LEU A 190 2.77 7.08 6.37
C LEU A 190 3.61 5.81 6.22
N THR A 191 3.15 4.70 6.81
CA THR A 191 3.78 3.38 6.73
C THR A 191 3.11 2.58 5.63
N ALA A 192 3.87 1.94 4.75
CA ALA A 192 3.31 1.16 3.64
C ALA A 192 3.61 -0.34 3.78
N LEU A 193 2.58 -1.16 3.59
CA LEU A 193 2.66 -2.61 3.45
C LEU A 193 2.23 -3.02 2.03
N PRO A 194 3.12 -2.88 1.03
CA PRO A 194 2.84 -3.41 -0.30
C PRO A 194 2.77 -4.94 -0.26
N ILE A 195 1.73 -5.51 -0.90
CA ILE A 195 1.64 -6.94 -1.15
C ILE A 195 2.08 -7.21 -2.59
N VAL A 196 2.90 -8.24 -2.77
CA VAL A 196 3.30 -8.77 -4.09
C VAL A 196 3.05 -10.27 -4.11
N GLU A 197 2.31 -10.74 -5.11
CA GLU A 197 2.12 -12.16 -5.37
C GLU A 197 3.22 -12.70 -6.29
N THR A 198 3.88 -13.76 -5.85
CA THR A 198 4.83 -14.55 -6.65
C THR A 198 4.12 -15.70 -7.37
N GLN A 199 4.78 -16.23 -8.40
CA GLN A 199 4.34 -17.45 -9.09
C GLN A 199 5.29 -18.59 -8.69
N ALA A 200 4.77 -19.59 -7.99
CA ALA A 200 5.53 -20.77 -7.56
C ALA A 200 6.84 -20.44 -6.80
N GLY A 201 6.82 -19.42 -5.95
CA GLY A 201 7.93 -18.97 -5.14
C GLY A 201 9.00 -18.19 -5.91
N ASP A 202 8.78 -17.87 -7.18
CA ASP A 202 9.76 -17.15 -7.99
C ASP A 202 9.83 -15.66 -7.62
N VAL A 203 10.78 -15.34 -6.76
CA VAL A 203 11.15 -13.97 -6.38
C VAL A 203 12.03 -13.27 -7.43
N SER A 204 12.51 -14.00 -8.45
CA SER A 204 13.36 -13.46 -9.53
C SER A 204 12.57 -12.93 -10.74
N ALA A 205 11.24 -13.09 -10.69
CA ALA A 205 10.33 -12.48 -11.64
C ALA A 205 10.42 -10.95 -11.61
N TYR A 206 10.08 -10.30 -12.72
CA TYR A 206 10.42 -8.89 -12.93
C TYR A 206 9.76 -7.90 -11.97
N ILE A 207 8.53 -8.17 -11.50
CA ILE A 207 7.82 -7.28 -10.56
C ILE A 207 8.21 -7.53 -9.09
N PRO A 208 8.40 -8.79 -8.65
CA PRO A 208 8.99 -9.07 -7.34
C PRO A 208 10.39 -8.52 -7.08
N THR A 209 11.24 -8.46 -8.11
CA THR A 209 12.63 -7.95 -8.02
C THR A 209 12.67 -6.43 -7.98
#